data_AF-A0A7Z9JMU9-F1
#
_entry.id   AF-A0A7Z9JMU9-F1
#
_cell.length_a   1.000
_cell.length_b   1.000
_cell.length_c   1.000
_cell.angle_alpha   90.00
_cell.angle_beta   90.00
_cell.angle_gamma   90.00
#
_symmetry.space_group_name_H-M   'P 1'
#
loop_
_entity.id
_entity.type
_entity.pdbx_description
1 polymer ?
#
loop_
_entity_poly.entity_id
_entity_poly.type
_entity_poly.pdbx_seq_one_letter_code
_entity_poly.pdbx_strand_id
1 'polypeptide(L)'
;MAQPDAAYATRGDENTTLAQLDVDLDRAVWHMRDSKNGAERYVQLPSQAVAFLRQLRLTTNTYLFPSSRTGLPIQQKSLTETKWYLRNSAKARSGTYFKPGQAWLDSIPDWSPHDLRRTVRTGLSRLGCRNEVAEAVIGHSRKGIEGTYDLHDYEPECREWLQKWADHLETLDGVC
;
A
#
# COMPACT_ATOMS: atom_id res chain seq x y z
N MET A 1 -4.04 -10.07 -31.87
CA MET A 1 -3.00 -9.56 -30.95
C MET A 1 -3.72 -9.14 -29.68
N ALA A 2 -3.70 -9.97 -28.64
CA ALA A 2 -4.50 -9.74 -27.44
C ALA A 2 -3.80 -8.75 -26.51
N GLN A 3 -4.54 -7.75 -26.01
CA GLN A 3 -4.11 -6.99 -24.84
C GLN A 3 -4.39 -7.87 -23.61
N PRO A 4 -3.46 -7.97 -22.64
CA PRO A 4 -3.71 -8.71 -21.41
C PRO A 4 -4.71 -7.94 -20.52
N ASP A 5 -5.75 -8.63 -20.05
CA ASP A 5 -6.80 -8.04 -19.23
C ASP A 5 -6.23 -7.47 -17.90
N ALA A 6 -6.36 -6.16 -17.71
CA ALA A 6 -6.08 -5.51 -16.43
C ALA A 6 -7.13 -5.95 -15.39
N ALA A 7 -6.72 -6.19 -14.13
CA ALA A 7 -7.42 -7.11 -13.23
C ALA A 7 -8.06 -6.54 -11.94
N TYR A 8 -8.30 -5.22 -11.84
CA TYR A 8 -9.18 -4.56 -10.83
C TYR A 8 -8.69 -4.67 -9.35
N ALA A 9 -9.25 -3.88 -8.42
CA ALA A 9 -8.56 -3.43 -7.19
C ALA A 9 -9.37 -3.43 -5.86
N THR A 10 -8.68 -3.09 -4.76
CA THR A 10 -9.11 -3.06 -3.34
C THR A 10 -9.55 -4.39 -2.69
N ARG A 11 -8.58 -5.30 -2.58
CA ARG A 11 -8.46 -6.37 -1.58
C ARG A 11 -6.98 -6.51 -1.16
N GLY A 12 -6.46 -7.69 -0.85
CA GLY A 12 -5.07 -7.87 -0.40
C GLY A 12 -4.04 -7.88 -1.53
N ASP A 13 -4.43 -7.50 -2.76
CA ASP A 13 -3.99 -8.23 -3.96
C ASP A 13 -3.07 -7.38 -4.86
N GLU A 14 -2.89 -6.08 -4.56
CA GLU A 14 -2.67 -5.03 -5.58
C GLU A 14 -1.33 -4.28 -5.63
N ASN A 15 -0.48 -4.27 -4.59
CA ASN A 15 0.83 -3.57 -4.68
C ASN A 15 1.78 -4.20 -5.72
N THR A 16 1.32 -5.28 -6.34
CA THR A 16 1.98 -6.27 -7.16
C THR A 16 2.03 -5.84 -8.63
N THR A 17 0.88 -5.46 -9.21
CA THR A 17 0.74 -5.07 -10.63
C THR A 17 0.91 -3.58 -10.92
N LEU A 18 1.22 -2.78 -9.89
CA LEU A 18 1.24 -1.33 -9.90
C LEU A 18 2.26 -0.77 -10.94
N ALA A 19 1.76 -0.20 -12.03
CA ALA A 19 2.58 0.32 -13.12
C ALA A 19 3.08 1.74 -12.81
N GLN A 20 4.23 2.14 -13.36
CA GLN A 20 4.73 3.50 -13.12
C GLN A 20 3.75 4.57 -13.62
N LEU A 21 3.03 4.32 -14.72
CA LEU A 21 2.05 5.23 -15.32
C LEU A 21 0.75 5.41 -14.52
N ASP A 22 0.51 4.59 -13.50
CA ASP A 22 -0.64 4.76 -12.60
C ASP A 22 -0.41 5.88 -11.57
N VAL A 23 0.83 6.36 -11.40
CA VAL A 23 1.20 7.29 -10.33
C VAL A 23 1.67 8.64 -10.87
N ASP A 24 1.02 9.71 -10.43
CA ASP A 24 1.46 11.08 -10.61
C ASP A 24 2.19 11.52 -9.33
N LEU A 25 3.52 11.61 -9.40
CA LEU A 25 4.36 12.02 -8.25
C LEU A 25 4.43 13.54 -8.08
N ASP A 26 4.00 14.33 -9.06
CA ASP A 26 4.02 15.80 -9.01
C ASP A 26 2.70 16.33 -8.42
N ARG A 27 1.56 15.67 -8.71
CA ARG A 27 0.28 15.84 -7.98
C ARG A 27 0.22 15.06 -6.67
N ALA A 28 1.16 14.13 -6.45
CA ALA A 28 1.21 13.19 -5.33
C ALA A 28 -0.07 12.34 -5.21
N VAL A 29 -0.40 11.61 -6.27
CA VAL A 29 -1.59 10.75 -6.39
C VAL A 29 -1.26 9.45 -7.11
N TRP A 30 -1.78 8.32 -6.62
CA TRP A 30 -1.90 7.07 -7.35
C TRP A 30 -3.33 6.89 -7.87
N HIS A 31 -3.49 6.81 -9.18
CA HIS A 31 -4.74 6.51 -9.86
C HIS A 31 -4.98 5.00 -9.90
N MET A 32 -5.86 4.52 -9.02
CA MET A 32 -6.32 3.14 -9.01
C MET A 32 -7.46 2.98 -10.01
N ARG A 33 -7.15 2.48 -11.20
CA ARG A 33 -8.15 1.96 -12.15
C ARG A 33 -8.68 0.62 -11.67
N ASP A 34 -9.84 0.62 -11.01
CA ASP A 34 -10.64 -0.58 -10.91
C ASP A 34 -11.07 -0.99 -12.32
N SER A 35 -10.42 -2.03 -12.86
CA SER A 35 -10.86 -2.94 -14.01
C SER A 35 -12.92 -5.15 -13.83
N LYS A 36 -13.63 -5.56 -12.70
CA LYS A 36 -15.05 -5.95 -12.61
C LYS A 36 -16.03 -4.75 -12.70
N ASN A 37 -15.75 -3.58 -12.11
CA ASN A 37 -16.79 -2.54 -11.86
C ASN A 37 -16.56 -1.15 -12.49
N GLY A 38 -15.32 -0.71 -12.75
CA GLY A 38 -15.03 0.58 -13.41
C GLY A 38 -14.94 1.80 -12.47
N ALA A 39 -14.91 1.56 -11.15
CA ALA A 39 -14.79 2.61 -10.14
C ALA A 39 -13.35 3.10 -10.01
N GLU A 40 -13.01 4.21 -10.68
CA GLU A 40 -11.71 4.85 -10.49
C GLU A 40 -11.58 5.46 -9.08
N ARG A 41 -10.38 5.40 -8.49
CA ARG A 41 -10.08 6.00 -7.18
C ARG A 41 -8.69 6.64 -7.16
N TYR A 42 -8.59 7.83 -6.56
CA TYR A 42 -7.33 8.55 -6.42
C TYR A 42 -6.80 8.43 -4.98
N VAL A 43 -5.77 7.60 -4.80
CA VAL A 43 -5.06 7.47 -3.51
C VAL A 43 -4.04 8.58 -3.40
N GLN A 44 -4.26 9.49 -2.45
CA GLN A 44 -3.36 10.59 -2.17
C GLN A 44 -2.06 10.06 -1.55
N LEU A 45 -0.91 10.62 -1.92
CA LEU A 45 0.40 10.15 -1.44
C LEU A 45 1.04 11.19 -0.51
N PRO A 46 1.47 10.81 0.71
CA PRO A 46 2.23 11.71 1.58
C PRO A 46 3.65 11.94 1.03
N SER A 47 4.27 13.04 1.44
CA SER A 47 5.59 13.50 0.94
C SER A 47 6.69 12.42 1.07
N GLN A 48 6.69 11.66 2.16
CA GLN A 48 7.59 10.54 2.44
C GLN A 48 7.42 9.42 1.40
N ALA A 49 6.18 9.08 1.05
CA ALA A 49 5.89 8.09 0.01
C ALA A 49 6.27 8.59 -1.38
N VAL A 50 6.06 9.88 -1.67
CA VAL A 50 6.52 10.50 -2.93
C VAL A 50 8.04 10.46 -3.04
N ALA A 51 8.77 10.79 -1.98
CA ALA A 51 10.24 10.74 -1.95
C ALA A 51 10.76 9.31 -2.20
N PHE A 52 10.22 8.33 -1.49
CA PHE A 52 10.54 6.90 -1.70
C PHE A 52 10.24 6.45 -3.14
N LEU A 53 9.07 6.78 -3.68
CA LEU A 53 8.69 6.40 -5.04
C LEU A 53 9.54 7.10 -6.12
N ARG A 54 9.98 8.36 -5.90
CA ARG A 54 10.94 9.02 -6.80
C ARG A 54 12.29 8.30 -6.82
N GLN A 55 12.80 7.85 -5.68
CA GLN A 55 14.02 7.03 -5.62
C GLN A 55 13.81 5.66 -6.30
N LEU A 56 12.68 4.99 -6.05
CA LEU A 56 12.36 3.69 -6.62
C LEU A 56 12.22 3.72 -8.16
N ARG A 57 11.75 4.83 -8.74
CA ARG A 57 11.72 5.03 -10.19
C ARG A 57 13.12 5.08 -10.84
N LEU A 58 14.18 5.40 -10.10
CA LEU A 58 15.55 5.39 -10.64
C LEU A 58 16.10 3.97 -10.87
N THR A 59 15.47 2.94 -10.26
CA THR A 59 15.91 1.54 -10.32
C THR A 59 14.87 0.60 -10.95
N THR A 60 13.74 1.13 -11.39
CA THR A 60 12.60 0.37 -11.96
C THR A 60 12.10 1.00 -13.25
N ASN A 61 11.35 0.25 -14.07
CA ASN A 61 10.93 0.70 -15.42
C ASN A 61 9.40 0.62 -15.59
N THR A 62 8.84 -0.52 -16.01
CA THR A 62 7.40 -0.62 -16.29
C THR A 62 6.54 -0.64 -15.02
N TYR A 63 7.01 -1.32 -13.96
CA TYR A 63 6.31 -1.52 -12.69
C TYR A 63 7.12 -0.91 -11.54
N LEU A 64 6.45 -0.39 -10.51
CA LEU A 64 7.14 0.12 -9.32
C LEU A 64 7.69 -0.99 -8.43
N PHE A 65 7.06 -2.17 -8.41
CA PHE A 65 7.50 -3.32 -7.60
C PHE A 65 7.75 -4.57 -8.47
N PRO A 66 8.79 -4.56 -9.34
CA PRO A 66 9.10 -5.68 -10.20
C PRO A 66 9.79 -6.82 -9.44
N SER A 67 9.49 -8.06 -9.82
CA SER A 67 10.26 -9.24 -9.40
C SER A 67 11.63 -9.23 -10.09
N SER A 68 12.72 -9.19 -9.30
CA SER A 68 14.11 -9.12 -9.78
C SER A 68 14.52 -10.27 -10.72
N ARG A 69 13.82 -11.41 -10.66
CA ARG A 69 14.04 -12.58 -11.53
C ARG A 69 13.31 -12.49 -12.88
N THR A 70 12.30 -11.61 -13.02
CA THR A 70 11.36 -11.66 -14.16
C THR A 70 11.01 -10.30 -14.77
N GLY A 71 11.30 -9.17 -14.13
CA GLY A 71 10.88 -7.82 -14.55
C GLY A 71 9.38 -7.53 -14.42
N LEU A 72 8.55 -8.56 -14.58
CA LEU A 72 7.12 -8.60 -14.29
C LEU A 72 6.80 -8.21 -12.82
N PRO A 73 5.54 -7.82 -12.54
CA PRO A 73 4.95 -7.74 -11.21
C PRO A 73 5.49 -8.78 -10.20
N ILE A 74 5.88 -8.32 -9.00
CA ILE A 74 5.92 -9.21 -7.85
C ILE A 74 4.51 -9.81 -7.63
N GLN A 75 4.39 -11.03 -7.11
CA GLN A 75 3.07 -11.66 -6.90
C GLN A 75 2.64 -11.54 -5.43
N GLN A 76 1.34 -11.45 -5.17
CA GLN A 76 0.79 -11.33 -3.80
C GLN A 76 1.31 -12.46 -2.90
N LYS A 77 1.34 -13.69 -3.41
CA LYS A 77 1.89 -14.86 -2.73
C LYS A 77 3.35 -14.67 -2.31
N SER A 78 4.14 -13.89 -3.04
CA SER A 78 5.54 -13.62 -2.70
C SER A 78 5.69 -12.82 -1.42
N LEU A 79 4.74 -11.95 -1.06
CA LEU A 79 4.72 -11.28 0.24
C LEU A 79 4.45 -12.28 1.38
N THR A 80 3.48 -13.17 1.20
CA THR A 80 3.15 -14.23 2.16
C THR A 80 4.27 -15.26 2.32
N GLU A 81 4.89 -15.70 1.21
CA GLU A 81 6.08 -16.56 1.20
C GLU A 81 7.26 -15.85 1.90
N THR A 82 7.51 -14.57 1.61
CA THR A 82 8.59 -13.79 2.24
C THR A 82 8.39 -13.72 3.75
N LYS A 83 7.19 -13.35 4.22
CA LYS A 83 6.84 -13.40 5.66
C LYS A 83 7.14 -14.78 6.26
N TRP A 84 6.74 -15.85 5.58
CA TRP A 84 6.96 -17.21 6.09
C TRP A 84 8.45 -17.53 6.24
N TYR A 85 9.29 -17.15 5.28
CA TYR A 85 10.75 -17.31 5.38
C TYR A 85 11.38 -16.38 6.43
N LEU A 86 10.87 -15.16 6.64
CA LEU A 86 11.35 -14.29 7.72
C LEU A 86 11.10 -14.89 9.11
N ARG A 87 9.97 -15.60 9.29
CA ARG A 87 9.64 -16.37 10.51
C ARG A 87 10.30 -17.74 10.59
N ASN A 88 10.70 -18.31 9.45
CA ASN A 88 11.34 -19.63 9.35
C ASN A 88 12.67 -19.48 8.60
N SER A 89 13.57 -18.63 9.10
CA SER A 89 14.83 -18.30 8.41
C SER A 89 15.69 -19.53 8.14
N ALA A 90 15.72 -20.49 9.07
CA ALA A 90 16.37 -21.80 8.91
C ALA A 90 15.72 -22.73 7.85
N LYS A 91 14.54 -22.36 7.30
CA LYS A 91 13.85 -23.04 6.19
C LYS A 91 13.80 -22.18 4.92
N ALA A 92 14.58 -21.10 4.86
CA ALA A 92 14.75 -20.31 3.64
C ALA A 92 15.34 -21.18 2.52
N ARG A 93 14.79 -21.08 1.30
CA ARG A 93 15.29 -21.85 0.15
C ARG A 93 16.69 -21.35 -0.25
N SER A 94 17.54 -22.22 -0.77
CA SER A 94 18.85 -21.84 -1.32
C SER A 94 18.73 -20.64 -2.27
N GLY A 95 19.60 -19.63 -2.10
CA GLY A 95 19.52 -18.34 -2.78
C GLY A 95 18.64 -17.27 -2.08
N THR A 96 17.90 -17.62 -1.02
CA THR A 96 17.12 -16.66 -0.22
C THR A 96 17.96 -16.19 0.97
N TYR A 97 18.54 -14.99 0.87
CA TYR A 97 19.34 -14.39 1.94
C TYR A 97 18.65 -13.14 2.51
N PHE A 98 18.57 -13.06 3.83
CA PHE A 98 18.14 -11.88 4.57
C PHE A 98 19.31 -11.37 5.41
N LYS A 99 19.50 -10.05 5.46
CA LYS A 99 20.54 -9.43 6.29
C LYS A 99 20.23 -9.64 7.78
N PRO A 100 21.24 -9.64 8.67
CA PRO A 100 21.02 -9.44 10.10
C PRO A 100 20.13 -8.21 10.33
N GLY A 101 19.13 -8.32 11.19
CA GLY A 101 18.11 -7.29 11.41
C GLY A 101 16.89 -7.32 10.48
N GLN A 102 16.89 -8.12 9.40
CA GLN A 102 15.71 -8.32 8.55
C GLN A 102 14.83 -9.52 8.96
N ALA A 103 15.28 -10.34 9.92
CA ALA A 103 14.51 -11.47 10.45
C ALA A 103 13.20 -11.00 11.09
N TRP A 104 12.22 -11.91 11.24
CA TRP A 104 10.98 -11.57 11.94
C TRP A 104 11.24 -11.21 13.40
N LEU A 105 10.48 -10.23 13.91
CA LEU A 105 10.56 -9.81 15.31
C LEU A 105 9.72 -10.73 16.19
N ASP A 106 10.38 -11.59 16.97
CA ASP A 106 9.70 -12.45 17.96
C ASP A 106 9.13 -11.67 19.16
N SER A 107 9.45 -10.37 19.28
CA SER A 107 8.89 -9.45 20.27
C SER A 107 7.47 -8.97 19.96
N ILE A 108 6.90 -9.29 18.79
CA ILE A 108 5.54 -8.91 18.40
C ILE A 108 4.71 -10.12 17.95
N PRO A 109 3.37 -10.11 18.14
CA PRO A 109 2.48 -11.13 17.60
C PRO A 109 2.58 -11.26 16.06
N ASP A 110 2.17 -12.42 15.54
CA ASP A 110 2.10 -12.65 14.10
C ASP A 110 1.04 -11.74 13.44
N TRP A 111 1.42 -11.03 12.38
CA TRP A 111 0.55 -10.12 11.64
C TRP A 111 0.67 -10.33 10.13
N SER A 112 -0.35 -9.99 9.36
CA SER A 112 -0.42 -10.16 7.89
C SER A 112 -0.42 -8.82 7.16
N PRO A 113 -0.15 -8.78 5.83
CA PRO A 113 -0.28 -7.55 5.05
C PRO A 113 -1.67 -6.88 5.12
N HIS A 114 -2.73 -7.61 5.46
CA HIS A 114 -4.05 -7.04 5.72
C HIS A 114 -4.09 -6.22 7.02
N ASP A 115 -3.35 -6.64 8.05
CA ASP A 115 -3.30 -5.95 9.34
C ASP A 115 -2.61 -4.59 9.26
N LEU A 116 -1.77 -4.34 8.25
CA LEU A 116 -1.25 -3.00 7.95
C LEU A 116 -2.37 -1.98 7.72
N ARG A 117 -3.44 -2.36 6.98
CA ARG A 117 -4.62 -1.50 6.79
C ARG A 117 -5.37 -1.26 8.10
N ARG A 118 -5.43 -2.26 9.00
CA ARG A 118 -6.01 -2.12 10.34
C ARG A 118 -5.19 -1.18 11.23
N THR A 119 -3.85 -1.25 11.14
CA THR A 119 -2.93 -0.37 11.85
C THR A 119 -3.10 1.08 11.39
N VAL A 120 -3.11 1.35 10.07
CA VAL A 120 -3.39 2.69 9.53
C VAL A 120 -4.75 3.18 10.02
N ARG A 121 -5.80 2.37 9.88
CA ARG A 121 -7.17 2.75 10.29
C ARG A 121 -7.28 3.09 11.77
N THR A 122 -6.64 2.31 12.64
CA THR A 122 -6.63 2.52 14.09
C THR A 122 -5.76 3.71 14.47
N GLY A 123 -4.62 3.88 13.81
CA GLY A 123 -3.71 5.02 13.98
C GLY A 123 -4.38 6.35 13.65
N LEU A 124 -5.08 6.42 12.51
CA LEU A 124 -5.87 7.59 12.12
C LEU A 124 -6.91 7.97 13.18
N SER A 125 -7.66 7.01 13.74
CA SER A 125 -8.59 7.32 14.85
C SER A 125 -7.88 7.78 16.13
N ARG A 126 -6.68 7.27 16.45
CA ARG A 126 -5.87 7.75 17.59
C ARG A 126 -5.37 9.18 17.39
N LEU A 127 -5.09 9.59 16.15
CA LEU A 127 -4.72 10.96 15.79
C LEU A 127 -5.93 11.91 15.68
N GLY A 128 -7.16 11.43 15.90
CA GLY A 128 -8.38 12.24 15.87
C GLY A 128 -9.08 12.34 14.50
N CYS A 129 -8.74 11.48 13.54
CA CYS A 129 -9.38 11.47 12.23
C CYS A 129 -10.86 11.05 12.32
N ARG A 130 -11.73 11.76 11.58
CA ARG A 130 -13.16 11.42 11.42
C ARG A 130 -13.32 10.02 10.82
N ASN A 131 -14.34 9.29 11.28
CA ASN A 131 -14.58 7.90 10.90
C ASN A 131 -14.66 7.73 9.38
N GLU A 132 -15.54 8.49 8.74
CA GLU A 132 -15.81 8.51 7.31
C GLU A 132 -14.58 8.87 6.45
N VAL A 133 -13.66 9.72 6.94
CA VAL A 133 -12.37 10.00 6.29
C VAL A 133 -11.42 8.81 6.44
N ALA A 134 -11.33 8.23 7.63
CA ALA A 134 -10.44 7.10 7.89
C ALA A 134 -10.88 5.80 7.18
N GLU A 135 -12.18 5.58 6.96
CA GLU A 135 -12.71 4.55 6.07
C GLU A 135 -12.40 4.85 4.58
N ALA A 136 -12.57 6.10 4.14
CA ALA A 136 -12.26 6.54 2.78
C ALA A 136 -10.76 6.38 2.45
N VAL A 137 -9.85 6.65 3.39
CA VAL A 137 -8.40 6.42 3.25
C VAL A 137 -8.07 4.96 2.94
N ILE A 138 -8.68 4.00 3.67
CA ILE A 138 -8.43 2.56 3.44
C ILE A 138 -9.21 1.96 2.26
N GLY A 139 -10.08 2.76 1.62
CA GLY A 139 -10.85 2.35 0.44
C GLY A 139 -12.09 1.53 0.76
N HIS A 140 -12.67 1.68 1.96
CA HIS A 140 -13.94 1.04 2.30
C HIS A 140 -15.12 1.84 1.73
N SER A 141 -15.94 1.19 0.89
CA SER A 141 -17.20 1.77 0.41
C SER A 141 -18.21 1.95 1.55
N ARG A 142 -18.88 3.11 1.58
CA ARG A 142 -20.05 3.35 2.47
C ARG A 142 -21.12 2.29 2.23
N LYS A 143 -21.84 1.91 3.28
CA LYS A 143 -22.90 0.87 3.22
C LYS A 143 -24.23 1.44 3.69
N GLY A 144 -25.31 1.04 3.03
CA GLY A 144 -26.65 1.49 3.37
C GLY A 144 -26.84 2.99 3.10
N ILE A 145 -27.65 3.64 3.95
CA ILE A 145 -28.23 4.96 3.70
C ILE A 145 -27.16 6.06 3.54
N GLU A 146 -26.04 6.00 4.27
CA GLU A 146 -24.96 6.98 4.15
C GLU A 146 -24.41 7.07 2.71
N GLY A 147 -24.25 5.94 2.03
CA GLY A 147 -23.78 5.87 0.65
C GLY A 147 -24.80 6.37 -0.39
N THR A 148 -26.02 6.72 0.02
CA THR A 148 -27.05 7.34 -0.83
C THR A 148 -27.08 8.87 -0.70
N TYR A 149 -26.46 9.44 0.35
CA TYR A 149 -26.51 10.88 0.64
C TYR A 149 -25.14 11.56 0.73
N ASP A 150 -24.12 10.88 1.25
CA ASP A 150 -22.75 11.43 1.30
C ASP A 150 -21.99 11.09 0.02
N LEU A 151 -22.14 11.97 -0.97
CA LEU A 151 -21.43 11.98 -2.25
C LEU A 151 -20.05 12.67 -2.17
N HIS A 152 -19.54 13.01 -0.98
CA HIS A 152 -18.22 13.59 -0.84
C HIS A 152 -17.15 12.48 -0.86
N ASP A 153 -16.13 12.63 -1.70
CA ASP A 153 -15.03 11.66 -1.86
C ASP A 153 -13.92 11.83 -0.80
N TYR A 154 -13.91 12.96 -0.08
CA TYR A 154 -12.94 13.32 0.96
C TYR A 154 -11.47 13.26 0.51
N GLU A 155 -11.16 13.47 -0.77
CA GLU A 155 -9.77 13.49 -1.24
C GLU A 155 -8.87 14.53 -0.52
N PRO A 156 -9.30 15.78 -0.25
CA PRO A 156 -8.50 16.74 0.49
C PRO A 156 -8.18 16.28 1.91
N GLU A 157 -9.16 15.74 2.63
CA GLU A 157 -8.99 15.24 3.99
C GLU A 157 -8.17 13.94 4.00
N CYS A 158 -8.37 13.04 3.03
CA CYS A 158 -7.53 11.85 2.87
C CYS A 158 -6.06 12.23 2.68
N ARG A 159 -5.77 13.29 1.92
CA ARG A 159 -4.41 13.83 1.74
C ARG A 159 -3.85 14.38 3.06
N GLU A 160 -4.61 15.22 3.76
CA GLU A 160 -4.22 15.79 5.06
C GLU A 160 -3.90 14.68 6.08
N TRP A 161 -4.79 13.69 6.20
CA TRP A 161 -4.67 12.64 7.20
C TRP A 161 -3.63 11.57 6.86
N LEU A 162 -3.38 11.29 5.57
CA LEU A 162 -2.26 10.46 5.16
C LEU A 162 -0.90 11.15 5.38
N GLN A 163 -0.82 12.48 5.24
CA GLN A 163 0.37 13.24 5.61
C GLN A 163 0.61 13.17 7.13
N LYS A 164 -0.38 13.54 7.94
CA LYS A 164 -0.30 13.44 9.42
C LYS A 164 0.08 12.03 9.92
N TRP A 165 -0.40 10.99 9.25
CA TRP A 165 -0.03 9.61 9.58
C TRP A 165 1.43 9.30 9.24
N ALA A 166 1.93 9.75 8.08
CA ALA A 166 3.33 9.58 7.71
C ALA A 166 4.28 10.39 8.62
N ASP A 167 3.93 11.64 8.93
CA ASP A 167 4.67 12.49 9.86
C ASP A 167 4.75 11.84 11.26
N HIS A 168 3.65 11.23 11.72
CA HIS A 168 3.65 10.47 12.97
C HIS A 168 4.57 9.24 12.90
N LEU A 169 4.62 8.50 11.78
CA LEU A 169 5.52 7.36 11.64
C LEU A 169 7.00 7.78 11.71
N GLU A 170 7.38 8.93 11.16
CA GLU A 170 8.75 9.46 11.29
C GLU A 170 9.12 9.74 12.76
N THR A 171 8.18 10.23 13.58
CA THR A 171 8.42 10.39 15.04
C THR A 171 8.63 9.07 15.80
N LEU A 172 8.35 7.92 15.18
CA LEU A 172 8.54 6.58 15.77
C LEU A 172 9.83 5.88 15.28
N ASP A 173 10.36 6.23 14.11
CA ASP A 173 11.54 5.59 13.53
C ASP A 173 12.87 6.07 14.16
N GLY A 174 12.81 7.13 14.98
CA GLY A 174 13.91 7.59 15.82
C GLY A 174 15.03 8.34 15.08
N VAL A 175 14.82 8.68 13.81
CA VAL A 175 15.75 9.47 13.00
C VAL A 175 15.32 10.94 13.02
N CYS A 176 16.18 11.79 13.59
CA CYS A 176 16.12 13.25 13.57
C CYS A 176 17.53 13.81 13.33
#